data_AF-A0A817EH13-F1
#
_entry.id   AF-A0A817EH13-F1
#
_cell.length_a   1.000
_cell.length_b   1.000
_cell.length_c   1.000
_cell.angle_alpha   90.00
_cell.angle_beta   90.00
_cell.angle_gamma   90.00
#
_symmetry.space_group_name_H-M   'P 1'
#
loop_
_entity.id
_entity.type
_entity.pdbx_description
1 polymer ?
#
loop_
_entity_poly.entity_id
_entity_poly.type
_entity_poly.pdbx_seq_one_letter_code
_entity_poly.pdbx_strand_id
1 'polypeptide(L)'
;MRINHAIEVLDNVDQQFQLLVELIVPANKGRSNLLRLAINAETHHLLTSSVFRYYEIYNDLYLTITSGPSDNLVGYLVELDRLNDAIIYFKRREIVDEQKRLMELYDIGREKLIEASNEVIMRHTNPISPNKLLELCRSKTSISIDIDNMEMSELGVFRIIFDWFREHGFQQGLLSTYASKRGTMSCSSLQSGIGRRFSRSSMFDGRSFASKNTLLPPEIEPYNNHNVDNLSSSIRFSSDRETNNYKFLLDAFVILLSRDLDLLFYTFSNEFKSLVFIKLIELPLAYMHEEAQELCKAIEQLPCKIGTGKFAFYGLLSIIRWFHKSKDIFTKLYEVR
;
A
#
# COMPACT_ATOMS: atom_id res chain seq x y z
N MET A 1 -38.00 99.25 -20.86
CA MET A 1 -37.12 99.16 -19.68
C MET A 1 -37.08 97.76 -19.04
N ARG A 2 -38.21 97.06 -18.84
CA ARG A 2 -38.22 95.70 -18.25
C ARG A 2 -37.61 94.57 -19.11
N ILE A 3 -37.71 94.67 -20.44
CA ILE A 3 -37.18 93.65 -21.37
C ILE A 3 -35.65 93.67 -21.42
N ASN A 4 -35.03 94.85 -21.44
CA ASN A 4 -33.57 94.97 -21.48
C ASN A 4 -32.90 94.43 -20.21
N HIS A 5 -33.52 94.66 -19.04
CA HIS A 5 -33.06 94.05 -17.78
C HIS A 5 -33.20 92.53 -17.79
N ALA A 6 -34.25 91.99 -18.42
CA ALA A 6 -34.40 90.53 -18.54
C ALA A 6 -33.33 89.93 -19.46
N ILE A 7 -32.97 90.64 -20.54
CA ILE A 7 -31.90 90.23 -21.47
C ILE A 7 -30.53 90.28 -20.77
N GLU A 8 -30.20 91.35 -20.04
CA GLU A 8 -28.93 91.44 -19.30
C GLU A 8 -28.78 90.34 -18.24
N VAL A 9 -29.87 89.98 -17.55
CA VAL A 9 -29.85 88.88 -16.58
C VAL A 9 -29.62 87.54 -17.27
N LEU A 10 -30.27 87.31 -18.42
CA LEU A 10 -30.09 86.07 -19.19
C LEU A 10 -28.68 85.96 -19.76
N ASP A 11 -28.12 87.05 -20.31
CA ASP A 11 -26.75 87.07 -20.83
C ASP A 11 -25.72 86.80 -19.72
N ASN A 12 -25.93 87.35 -18.52
CA ASN A 12 -25.07 87.09 -17.38
C ASN A 12 -25.19 85.63 -16.91
N VAL A 13 -26.41 85.07 -16.87
CA VAL A 13 -26.62 83.65 -16.54
C VAL A 13 -25.96 82.73 -17.57
N ASP A 14 -26.08 83.04 -18.87
CA ASP A 14 -25.44 82.27 -19.93
C ASP A 14 -23.92 82.33 -19.85
N GLN A 15 -23.33 83.49 -19.54
CA GLN A 15 -21.88 83.62 -19.32
C GLN A 15 -21.43 82.81 -18.10
N GLN A 16 -22.14 82.90 -16.98
CA GLN A 16 -21.84 82.11 -15.79
C GLN A 16 -21.99 80.60 -16.06
N PHE A 17 -22.99 80.20 -16.85
CA PHE A 17 -23.19 78.80 -17.24
C PHE A 17 -22.08 78.29 -18.16
N GLN A 18 -21.65 79.10 -19.14
CA GLN A 18 -20.51 78.75 -20.00
C GLN A 18 -19.22 78.58 -19.19
N LEU A 19 -18.92 79.50 -18.27
CA LEU A 19 -17.78 79.39 -17.36
C LEU A 19 -17.88 78.13 -16.49
N LEU A 20 -19.07 77.81 -15.99
CA LEU A 20 -19.32 76.60 -15.20
C LEU A 20 -19.09 75.34 -16.03
N VAL A 21 -19.54 75.30 -17.29
CA VAL A 21 -19.32 74.17 -18.21
C VAL A 21 -17.83 74.02 -18.54
N GLU A 22 -17.13 75.12 -18.81
CA GLU A 22 -15.68 75.13 -19.06
C GLU A 22 -14.88 74.63 -17.86
N LEU A 23 -15.37 74.82 -16.64
CA LEU A 23 -14.76 74.27 -15.42
C LEU A 23 -15.14 72.82 -15.16
N ILE A 24 -16.42 72.47 -15.26
CA ILE A 24 -16.94 71.16 -14.85
C ILE A 24 -16.58 70.06 -15.84
N VAL A 25 -16.59 70.32 -17.15
CA VAL A 25 -16.34 69.28 -18.16
C VAL A 25 -14.90 68.75 -18.06
N PRO A 26 -13.84 69.60 -18.03
CA PRO A 26 -12.47 69.13 -17.81
C PRO A 26 -12.28 68.48 -16.44
N ALA A 27 -12.92 69.00 -15.38
CA ALA A 27 -12.85 68.40 -14.05
C ALA A 27 -13.44 66.98 -14.02
N ASN A 28 -14.60 66.75 -14.65
CA ASN A 28 -15.20 65.42 -14.77
C ASN A 28 -14.37 64.47 -15.64
N LYS A 29 -13.76 64.98 -16.71
CA LYS A 29 -12.81 64.20 -17.53
C LYS A 29 -11.57 63.82 -16.72
N GLY A 30 -11.03 64.75 -15.94
CA GLY A 30 -9.92 64.52 -15.00
C GLY A 30 -10.27 63.47 -13.96
N ARG A 31 -11.45 63.58 -13.33
CA ARG A 31 -11.96 62.59 -12.37
C ARG A 31 -12.09 61.19 -13.00
N SER A 32 -12.63 61.09 -14.21
CA SER A 32 -12.78 59.82 -14.92
C SER A 32 -11.43 59.18 -15.26
N ASN A 33 -10.45 59.99 -15.67
CA ASN A 33 -9.08 59.53 -15.90
C ASN A 33 -8.41 59.04 -14.61
N LEU A 34 -8.59 59.77 -13.50
CA LEU A 34 -8.07 59.36 -12.19
C LEU A 34 -8.69 58.05 -11.70
N LEU A 35 -10.01 57.85 -11.89
CA LEU A 35 -10.67 56.58 -11.56
C LEU A 35 -10.10 55.43 -12.38
N ARG A 36 -9.88 55.63 -13.68
CA ARG A 36 -9.23 54.62 -14.53
C ARG A 36 -7.82 54.30 -14.07
N LEU A 37 -7.04 55.33 -13.69
CA LEU A 37 -5.69 55.15 -13.16
C LEU A 37 -5.71 54.38 -11.83
N ALA A 38 -6.66 54.67 -10.95
CA ALA A 38 -6.81 53.96 -9.68
C ALA A 38 -7.12 52.47 -9.89
N ILE A 39 -8.07 52.15 -10.76
CA ILE A 39 -8.40 50.75 -11.12
C ILE A 39 -7.19 50.06 -11.74
N ASN A 40 -6.47 50.73 -12.65
CA ASN A 40 -5.26 50.16 -13.25
C ASN A 40 -4.18 49.90 -12.19
N ALA A 41 -3.96 50.82 -11.26
CA ALA A 41 -2.99 50.63 -10.19
C ALA A 41 -3.35 49.45 -9.28
N GLU A 42 -4.63 49.28 -8.95
CA GLU A 42 -5.12 48.17 -8.13
C GLU A 42 -4.98 46.82 -8.84
N THR A 43 -5.36 46.75 -10.11
CA THR A 43 -5.18 45.53 -10.93
C THR A 43 -3.71 45.16 -11.09
N HIS A 44 -2.83 46.13 -11.34
CA HIS A 44 -1.39 45.89 -11.38
C HIS A 44 -0.85 45.40 -10.03
N HIS A 45 -1.29 45.99 -8.92
CA HIS A 45 -0.89 45.55 -7.59
C HIS A 45 -1.30 44.09 -7.31
N LEU A 46 -2.56 43.72 -7.62
CA LEU A 46 -3.06 42.35 -7.46
C LEU A 46 -2.27 41.35 -8.31
N LEU A 47 -1.99 41.70 -9.57
CA LEU A 47 -1.17 40.87 -10.45
C LEU A 47 0.24 40.69 -9.87
N THR A 48 0.92 41.77 -9.51
CA THR A 48 2.27 41.71 -8.94
C THR A 48 2.31 40.92 -7.63
N SER A 49 1.34 41.12 -6.74
CA SER A 49 1.22 40.37 -5.49
C SER A 49 1.03 38.87 -5.75
N SER A 50 0.19 38.51 -6.74
CA SER A 50 -0.03 37.10 -7.10
C SER A 50 1.24 36.44 -7.66
N VAL A 51 2.02 37.16 -8.47
CA VAL A 51 3.30 36.67 -9.00
C VAL A 51 4.30 36.47 -7.87
N PHE A 52 4.44 37.47 -7.00
CA PHE A 52 5.36 37.43 -5.86
C PHE A 52 5.10 36.21 -4.97
N ARG A 53 3.83 35.92 -4.69
CA ARG A 53 3.43 34.73 -3.91
C ARG A 53 3.94 33.42 -4.51
N TYR A 54 3.97 33.27 -5.83
CA TYR A 54 4.48 32.04 -6.47
C TYR A 54 6.00 31.88 -6.32
N TYR A 55 6.76 32.99 -6.29
CA TYR A 55 8.21 32.95 -6.07
C TYR A 55 8.58 32.63 -4.61
N GLU A 56 7.73 32.97 -3.65
CA GLU A 56 7.97 32.67 -2.23
C GLU A 56 7.59 31.24 -1.82
N ILE A 57 6.74 30.56 -2.60
CA ILE A 57 6.22 29.22 -2.29
C ILE A 57 7.34 28.22 -1.95
N TYR A 58 8.48 28.26 -2.63
CA TYR A 58 9.58 27.36 -2.29
C TYR A 58 10.01 27.54 -0.83
N ASN A 59 10.26 28.77 -0.41
CA ASN A 59 10.79 29.06 0.93
C ASN A 59 9.74 28.79 2.00
N ASP A 60 8.46 29.11 1.73
CA ASP A 60 7.34 28.83 2.61
C ASP A 60 7.19 27.33 2.89
N LEU A 61 7.30 26.51 1.83
CA LEU A 61 6.95 25.09 1.90
C LEU A 61 8.14 24.18 2.13
N TYR A 62 9.37 24.65 1.93
CA TYR A 62 10.58 23.82 1.99
C TYR A 62 10.65 22.97 3.27
N LEU A 63 10.48 23.59 4.44
CA LEU A 63 10.55 22.89 5.72
C LEU A 63 9.41 21.89 5.90
N THR A 64 8.18 22.28 5.57
CA THR A 64 7.01 21.40 5.67
C THR A 64 7.17 20.18 4.78
N ILE A 65 7.52 20.38 3.50
CA ILE A 65 7.64 19.31 2.51
C ILE A 65 8.77 18.33 2.86
N THR A 66 9.95 18.85 3.24
CA THR A 66 11.12 18.01 3.58
C THR A 66 10.94 17.23 4.88
N SER A 67 10.17 17.76 5.84
CA SER A 67 9.86 17.08 7.10
C SER A 67 8.88 15.92 6.94
N GLY A 68 8.09 15.93 5.86
CA GLY A 68 7.07 14.90 5.59
C GLY A 68 5.76 15.11 6.37
N PRO A 69 4.74 14.27 6.10
CA PRO A 69 3.38 14.46 6.59
C PRO A 69 3.22 14.36 8.11
N SER A 70 4.08 13.61 8.81
CA SER A 70 4.03 13.39 10.27
C SER A 70 2.59 13.17 10.78
N ASP A 71 2.13 13.97 11.75
CA ASP A 71 0.77 13.88 12.31
C ASP A 71 -0.29 14.68 11.53
N ASN A 72 0.10 15.49 10.54
CA ASN A 72 -0.79 16.36 9.78
C ASN A 72 -0.80 16.02 8.28
N LEU A 73 -1.22 14.79 7.95
CA LEU A 73 -1.29 14.34 6.57
C LEU A 73 -2.16 15.27 5.69
N VAL A 74 -3.35 15.64 6.14
CA VAL A 74 -4.28 16.45 5.32
C VAL A 74 -3.68 17.82 5.00
N GLY A 75 -3.10 18.50 5.99
CA GLY A 75 -2.41 19.76 5.75
C GLY A 75 -1.21 19.61 4.81
N TYR A 76 -0.46 18.52 4.94
CA TYR A 76 0.67 18.23 4.04
C TYR A 76 0.23 18.04 2.58
N LEU A 77 -0.88 17.33 2.33
CA LEU A 77 -1.43 17.15 0.99
C LEU A 77 -1.88 18.48 0.39
N VAL A 78 -2.53 19.35 1.18
CA VAL A 78 -2.94 20.69 0.74
C VAL A 78 -1.72 21.54 0.34
N GLU A 79 -0.62 21.48 1.09
CA GLU A 79 0.60 22.21 0.73
C GLU A 79 1.30 21.62 -0.50
N LEU A 80 1.22 20.30 -0.72
CA LEU A 80 1.67 19.69 -1.97
C LEU A 80 0.85 20.12 -3.18
N ASP A 81 -0.47 20.23 -3.04
CA ASP A 81 -1.34 20.73 -4.11
C ASP A 81 -1.01 22.19 -4.42
N ARG A 82 -0.80 23.02 -3.40
CA ARG A 82 -0.34 24.42 -3.55
C ARG A 82 1.02 24.50 -4.27
N LEU A 83 1.94 23.57 -3.99
CA LEU A 83 3.22 23.48 -4.67
C LEU A 83 3.04 23.09 -6.15
N ASN A 84 2.17 22.12 -6.45
CA ASN A 84 1.84 21.71 -7.81
C ASN A 84 1.19 22.85 -8.62
N ASP A 85 0.30 23.62 -8.02
CA ASP A 85 -0.29 24.81 -8.63
C ASP A 85 0.78 25.84 -9.04
N ALA A 86 1.81 26.03 -8.20
CA ALA A 86 2.94 26.88 -8.52
C ALA A 86 3.77 26.34 -9.71
N ILE A 87 4.02 25.03 -9.75
CA ILE A 87 4.69 24.39 -10.88
C ILE A 87 3.91 24.59 -12.18
N ILE A 88 2.59 24.42 -12.15
CA ILE A 88 1.71 24.66 -13.30
C ILE A 88 1.77 26.12 -13.73
N TYR A 89 1.78 27.06 -12.79
CA TYR A 89 1.93 28.49 -13.07
C TYR A 89 3.23 28.79 -13.81
N PHE A 90 4.38 28.36 -13.29
CA PHE A 90 5.68 28.61 -13.93
C PHE A 90 5.82 27.91 -15.27
N LYS A 91 5.27 26.69 -15.41
CA LYS A 91 5.21 25.98 -16.69
C LYS A 91 4.42 26.77 -17.74
N ARG A 92 3.26 27.35 -17.38
CA ARG A 92 2.45 28.18 -18.28
C ARG A 92 3.12 29.49 -18.67
N ARG A 93 4.05 29.98 -17.83
CA ARG A 93 4.84 31.20 -18.08
C ARG A 93 6.18 30.91 -18.76
N GLU A 94 6.50 29.65 -19.03
CA GLU A 94 7.77 29.20 -19.62
C GLU A 94 9.00 29.60 -18.79
N ILE A 95 8.84 29.70 -17.46
CA ILE A 95 9.93 30.03 -16.52
C ILE A 95 10.53 28.72 -16.00
N VAL A 96 11.61 28.27 -16.65
CA VAL A 96 12.17 26.91 -16.47
C VAL A 96 12.86 26.72 -15.12
N ASP A 97 13.66 27.70 -14.67
CA ASP A 97 14.50 27.53 -13.48
C ASP A 97 13.68 27.34 -12.20
N GLU A 98 12.68 28.18 -11.99
CA GLU A 98 11.77 28.07 -10.83
C GLU A 98 10.88 26.84 -10.93
N GLN A 99 10.39 26.52 -12.13
CA GLN A 99 9.63 25.29 -12.33
C GLN A 99 10.44 24.06 -11.92
N LYS A 100 11.71 23.98 -12.35
CA LYS A 100 12.58 22.86 -12.02
C LYS A 100 12.83 22.77 -10.52
N ARG A 101 13.14 23.89 -9.88
CA ARG A 101 13.38 23.97 -8.44
C ARG A 101 12.17 23.50 -7.62
N LEU A 102 10.96 23.92 -7.99
CA LEU A 102 9.73 23.50 -7.32
C LEU A 102 9.40 22.04 -7.61
N MET A 103 9.68 21.55 -8.82
CA MET A 103 9.49 20.14 -9.18
C MET A 103 10.39 19.22 -8.33
N GLU A 104 11.65 19.59 -8.11
CA GLU A 104 12.55 18.84 -7.22
C GLU A 104 11.99 18.76 -5.78
N LEU A 105 11.47 19.87 -5.25
CA LEU A 105 10.82 19.88 -3.94
C LEU A 105 9.55 19.02 -3.92
N TYR A 106 8.75 19.06 -4.99
CA TYR A 106 7.54 18.26 -5.13
C TYR A 106 7.84 16.76 -5.17
N ASP A 107 8.89 16.36 -5.89
CA ASP A 107 9.34 14.97 -5.92
C ASP A 107 9.83 14.49 -4.55
N ILE A 108 10.57 15.32 -3.80
CA ILE A 108 10.94 15.02 -2.40
C ILE A 108 9.69 14.80 -1.56
N GLY A 109 8.65 15.64 -1.72
CA GLY A 109 7.42 15.48 -0.96
C GLY A 109 6.65 14.21 -1.31
N ARG A 110 6.64 13.83 -2.59
CA ARG A 110 6.08 12.55 -3.04
C ARG A 110 6.84 11.37 -2.46
N GLU A 111 8.17 11.43 -2.41
CA GLU A 111 8.98 10.40 -1.76
C GLU A 111 8.64 10.26 -0.28
N LYS A 112 8.40 11.38 0.43
CA LYS A 112 7.96 11.36 1.83
C LYS A 112 6.59 10.73 2.04
N LEU A 113 5.64 10.93 1.11
CA LEU A 113 4.36 10.22 1.15
C LEU A 113 4.53 8.72 0.89
N ILE A 114 5.42 8.33 -0.03
CA ILE A 114 5.75 6.92 -0.28
C ILE A 114 6.36 6.31 0.99
N GLU A 115 7.27 7.00 1.66
CA GLU A 115 7.84 6.59 2.96
C GLU A 115 6.75 6.39 4.03
N ALA A 116 5.87 7.38 4.22
CA ALA A 116 4.77 7.29 5.18
C ALA A 116 3.80 6.13 4.86
N SER A 117 3.40 5.97 3.59
CA SER A 117 2.55 4.85 3.16
C SER A 117 3.22 3.50 3.40
N ASN A 118 4.54 3.44 3.24
CA ASN A 118 5.34 2.26 3.45
C ASN A 118 5.38 1.83 4.91
N GLU A 119 5.49 2.78 5.84
CA GLU A 119 5.43 2.50 7.26
C GLU A 119 4.05 1.99 7.68
N VAL A 120 2.98 2.64 7.21
CA VAL A 120 1.61 2.24 7.46
C VAL A 120 1.35 0.81 6.97
N ILE A 121 1.77 0.47 5.74
CA ILE A 121 1.66 -0.89 5.23
C ILE A 121 2.40 -1.87 6.14
N MET A 122 3.63 -1.56 6.58
CA MET A 122 4.41 -2.49 7.39
C MET A 122 3.82 -2.72 8.78
N ARG A 123 3.33 -1.67 9.46
CA ARG A 123 2.69 -1.80 10.78
C ARG A 123 1.46 -2.69 10.74
N HIS A 124 0.68 -2.61 9.66
CA HIS A 124 -0.49 -3.47 9.43
C HIS A 124 -0.19 -4.81 8.76
N THR A 125 1.09 -5.09 8.48
CA THR A 125 1.50 -6.33 7.82
C THR A 125 2.54 -7.05 8.68
N ASN A 126 2.13 -7.44 9.88
CA ASN A 126 2.94 -8.35 10.69
C ASN A 126 2.75 -9.81 10.22
N PRO A 127 3.82 -10.64 10.18
CA PRO A 127 3.69 -12.03 9.79
C PRO A 127 2.89 -12.76 10.86
N ILE A 128 2.03 -13.68 10.45
CA ILE A 128 1.28 -14.48 11.42
C ILE A 128 2.26 -15.45 12.07
N SER A 129 2.26 -15.50 13.41
CA SER A 129 3.13 -16.43 14.12
C SER A 129 2.80 -17.89 13.74
N PRO A 130 3.80 -18.79 13.65
CA PRO A 130 3.57 -20.18 13.27
C PRO A 130 2.51 -20.88 14.14
N ASN A 131 2.52 -20.59 15.45
CA ASN A 131 1.56 -21.18 16.40
C ASN A 131 0.13 -20.68 16.11
N LYS A 132 -0.04 -19.39 15.81
CA LYS A 132 -1.35 -18.84 15.50
C LYS A 132 -1.88 -19.36 14.16
N LEU A 133 -1.01 -19.47 13.16
CA LEU A 133 -1.37 -20.04 11.86
C LEU A 133 -1.80 -21.51 12.01
N LEU A 134 -1.10 -22.30 12.83
CA LEU A 134 -1.48 -23.68 13.16
C LEU A 134 -2.86 -23.77 13.82
N GLU A 135 -3.15 -22.90 14.78
CA GLU A 135 -4.43 -22.82 15.46
C GLU A 135 -5.57 -22.48 14.48
N LEU A 136 -5.34 -21.52 13.57
CA LEU A 136 -6.31 -21.10 12.56
C LEU A 136 -6.61 -22.23 11.57
N CYS A 137 -5.60 -22.94 11.06
CA CYS A 137 -5.83 -24.09 10.18
C CYS A 137 -6.59 -25.22 10.89
N ARG A 138 -6.29 -25.49 12.18
CA ARG A 138 -6.95 -26.54 12.97
C ARG A 138 -8.41 -26.21 13.25
N SER A 139 -8.68 -24.97 13.61
CA SER A 139 -10.04 -24.49 13.91
C SER A 139 -10.86 -24.22 12.64
N LYS A 140 -10.22 -24.18 11.46
CA LYS A 140 -10.82 -23.76 10.18
C LYS A 140 -11.49 -22.39 10.28
N THR A 141 -10.99 -21.55 11.18
CA THR A 141 -11.52 -20.21 11.41
C THR A 141 -10.83 -19.25 10.47
N SER A 142 -11.60 -18.41 9.78
CA SER A 142 -11.05 -17.29 9.01
C SER A 142 -10.51 -16.22 9.95
N ILE A 143 -9.48 -15.51 9.51
CA ILE A 143 -9.07 -14.27 10.16
C ILE A 143 -10.05 -13.20 9.67
N SER A 144 -11.17 -13.05 10.39
CA SER A 144 -12.03 -11.89 10.16
C SER A 144 -11.32 -10.66 10.70
N ILE A 145 -11.02 -9.72 9.82
CA ILE A 145 -10.46 -8.45 10.20
C ILE A 145 -11.62 -7.58 10.66
N ASP A 146 -11.49 -6.98 11.83
CA ASP A 146 -12.49 -6.03 12.34
C ASP A 146 -12.35 -4.72 11.56
N ILE A 147 -13.14 -4.60 10.49
CA ILE A 147 -13.10 -3.48 9.55
C ILE A 147 -13.56 -2.17 10.23
N ASP A 148 -14.51 -2.27 11.17
CA ASP A 148 -15.15 -1.10 11.80
C ASP A 148 -14.17 -0.37 12.76
N ASN A 149 -13.25 -1.11 13.40
CA ASN A 149 -12.16 -0.52 14.18
C ASN A 149 -10.97 -0.06 13.31
N MET A 150 -11.02 -0.32 12.00
CA MET A 150 -9.95 -0.04 11.02
C MET A 150 -10.18 1.26 10.25
N GLU A 151 -11.44 1.75 10.21
CA GLU A 151 -11.82 3.07 9.65
C GLU A 151 -11.22 4.24 10.43
N MET A 152 -10.93 4.05 11.72
CA MET A 152 -10.25 5.04 12.58
C MET A 152 -8.73 4.78 12.72
N SER A 153 -8.16 3.82 11.96
CA SER A 153 -6.77 3.37 12.12
C SER A 153 -5.87 3.73 10.91
N GLU A 154 -4.57 3.39 11.01
CA GLU A 154 -3.53 3.78 10.04
C GLU A 154 -3.84 3.34 8.58
N LEU A 155 -4.70 2.35 8.32
CA LEU A 155 -5.16 2.01 6.96
C LEU A 155 -6.03 3.10 6.31
N GLY A 156 -6.77 3.89 7.08
CA GLY A 156 -7.45 5.09 6.57
C GLY A 156 -6.44 6.12 6.06
N VAL A 157 -5.30 6.28 6.73
CA VAL A 157 -4.18 7.14 6.29
C VAL A 157 -3.62 6.65 4.96
N PHE A 158 -3.41 5.34 4.80
CA PHE A 158 -2.97 4.78 3.52
C PHE A 158 -3.97 5.06 2.40
N ARG A 159 -5.27 4.89 2.65
CA ARG A 159 -6.32 5.16 1.66
C ARG A 159 -6.32 6.62 1.21
N ILE A 160 -6.21 7.57 2.14
CA ILE A 160 -6.13 9.00 1.82
C ILE A 160 -4.90 9.30 0.94
N ILE A 161 -3.73 8.76 1.29
CA ILE A 161 -2.52 8.90 0.45
C ILE A 161 -2.75 8.28 -0.94
N PHE A 162 -3.32 7.07 -0.99
CA PHE A 162 -3.59 6.39 -2.24
C PHE A 162 -4.54 7.17 -3.15
N ASP A 163 -5.64 7.69 -2.61
CA ASP A 163 -6.61 8.49 -3.34
C ASP A 163 -5.95 9.77 -3.90
N TRP A 164 -5.09 10.44 -3.11
CA TRP A 164 -4.33 11.60 -3.60
C TRP A 164 -3.38 11.22 -4.76
N PHE A 165 -2.64 10.11 -4.65
CA PHE A 165 -1.78 9.62 -5.74
C PHE A 165 -2.59 9.24 -6.98
N ARG A 166 -3.80 8.72 -6.82
CA ARG A 166 -4.71 8.39 -7.93
C ARG A 166 -5.14 9.65 -8.66
N GLU A 167 -5.56 10.68 -7.93
CA GLU A 167 -5.98 11.97 -8.49
C GLU A 167 -4.86 12.64 -9.30
N HIS A 168 -3.60 12.45 -8.88
CA HIS A 168 -2.42 12.98 -9.55
C HIS A 168 -1.81 12.02 -10.60
N GLY A 169 -2.36 10.82 -10.80
CA GLY A 169 -1.89 9.86 -11.82
C GLY A 169 -0.60 9.10 -11.46
N PHE A 170 -0.23 9.03 -10.18
CA PHE A 170 1.00 8.40 -9.70
C PHE A 170 0.77 7.07 -8.94
N GLN A 171 -0.44 6.51 -8.99
CA GLN A 171 -0.86 5.36 -8.18
C GLN A 171 -0.11 4.04 -8.46
N GLN A 172 0.45 3.86 -9.66
CA GLN A 172 1.04 2.58 -10.08
C GLN A 172 2.18 2.10 -9.17
N GLY A 173 3.03 3.02 -8.71
CA GLY A 173 4.13 2.69 -7.80
C GLY A 173 3.63 2.19 -6.44
N LEU A 174 2.57 2.81 -5.90
CA LEU A 174 1.95 2.41 -4.63
C LEU A 174 1.24 1.06 -4.74
N LEU A 175 0.52 0.82 -5.83
CA LEU A 175 -0.15 -0.47 -6.09
C LEU A 175 0.86 -1.63 -6.07
N SER A 176 1.95 -1.46 -6.82
CA SER A 176 3.02 -2.47 -6.90
C SER A 176 3.70 -2.68 -5.55
N THR A 177 3.98 -1.60 -4.82
CA THR A 177 4.65 -1.66 -3.51
C THR A 177 3.77 -2.32 -2.46
N TYR A 178 2.47 -1.98 -2.40
CA TYR A 178 1.51 -2.63 -1.52
C TYR A 178 1.43 -4.13 -1.82
N ALA A 179 1.20 -4.49 -3.08
CA ALA A 179 1.08 -5.89 -3.49
C ALA A 179 2.34 -6.69 -3.15
N SER A 180 3.52 -6.13 -3.44
CA SER A 180 4.81 -6.78 -3.17
C SER A 180 5.03 -6.99 -1.68
N LYS A 181 4.78 -5.97 -0.84
CA LYS A 181 4.93 -6.08 0.61
C LYS A 181 3.95 -7.07 1.23
N ARG A 182 2.67 -7.07 0.83
CA ARG A 182 1.70 -8.05 1.32
C ARG A 182 2.08 -9.46 0.87
N GLY A 183 2.49 -9.63 -0.39
CA GLY A 183 2.95 -10.90 -0.93
C GLY A 183 4.18 -11.46 -0.21
N THR A 184 5.21 -10.63 0.04
CA THR A 184 6.41 -11.06 0.81
C THR A 184 6.06 -11.46 2.23
N MET A 185 5.08 -10.81 2.83
CA MET A 185 4.64 -11.08 4.19
C MET A 185 3.82 -12.36 4.32
N SER A 186 2.91 -12.59 3.36
CA SER A 186 2.19 -13.86 3.27
C SER A 186 3.16 -15.01 2.97
N CYS A 187 4.12 -14.82 2.07
CA CYS A 187 5.19 -15.79 1.82
C CYS A 187 6.05 -16.07 3.07
N SER A 188 6.47 -15.02 3.78
CA SER A 188 7.25 -15.15 5.03
C SER A 188 6.47 -15.89 6.12
N SER A 189 5.15 -15.70 6.20
CA SER A 189 4.28 -16.41 7.14
C SER A 189 4.20 -17.91 6.81
N LEU A 190 4.10 -18.26 5.51
CA LEU A 190 4.14 -19.65 5.05
C LEU A 190 5.48 -20.32 5.37
N GLN A 191 6.59 -19.67 5.03
CA GLN A 191 7.95 -20.17 5.29
C GLN A 191 8.24 -20.33 6.78
N SER A 192 7.77 -19.39 7.62
CA SER A 192 7.97 -19.42 9.07
C SER A 192 7.13 -20.50 9.76
N GLY A 193 5.95 -20.81 9.21
CA GLY A 193 5.06 -21.86 9.68
C GLY A 193 5.65 -23.27 9.53
N ILE A 194 6.28 -23.55 8.39
CA ILE A 194 6.65 -24.91 7.96
C ILE A 194 8.18 -25.14 7.91
N GLY A 195 8.96 -24.22 7.35
CA GLY A 195 10.33 -24.52 6.87
C GLY A 195 11.37 -24.84 7.95
N ARG A 196 11.18 -24.39 9.21
CA ARG A 196 12.17 -24.61 10.29
C ARG A 196 11.78 -25.66 11.34
N ARG A 197 10.49 -25.97 11.52
CA ARG A 197 10.07 -26.90 12.58
C ARG A 197 10.22 -28.36 12.17
N PHE A 198 10.08 -28.68 10.89
CA PHE A 198 10.13 -30.07 10.44
C PHE A 198 11.53 -30.53 10.02
N SER A 199 12.41 -29.62 9.58
CA SER A 199 13.80 -29.93 9.24
C SER A 199 14.69 -30.25 10.47
N ARG A 200 14.25 -29.94 11.70
CA ARG A 200 15.01 -30.18 12.95
C ARG A 200 14.42 -31.22 13.90
N SER A 201 13.18 -31.65 13.67
CA SER A 201 12.54 -32.67 14.53
C SER A 201 13.13 -34.08 14.34
N SER A 202 14.10 -34.30 13.45
CA SER A 202 14.81 -35.57 13.28
C SER A 202 16.15 -35.65 14.04
N MET A 203 16.60 -34.60 14.74
CA MET A 203 17.87 -34.62 15.49
C MET A 203 17.74 -34.63 17.01
N PHE A 204 16.54 -34.56 17.57
CA PHE A 204 16.29 -34.60 19.02
C PHE A 204 15.20 -35.60 19.36
N ASP A 205 15.45 -36.87 19.08
CA ASP A 205 14.76 -37.95 19.79
C ASP A 205 15.79 -39.05 20.09
N GLY A 206 16.26 -39.07 21.34
CA GLY A 206 17.28 -40.03 21.80
C GLY A 206 18.48 -39.40 22.50
N ARG A 207 18.26 -38.75 23.64
CA ARG A 207 19.14 -38.76 24.85
C ARG A 207 18.57 -37.82 25.92
N SER A 208 17.67 -38.36 26.74
CA SER A 208 17.54 -37.86 28.11
C SER A 208 18.80 -38.25 28.87
N PHE A 209 19.56 -37.25 29.34
CA PHE A 209 20.62 -37.44 30.31
C PHE A 209 19.99 -37.86 31.64
N ALA A 210 19.93 -39.17 31.89
CA ALA A 210 19.77 -39.70 33.24
C ALA A 210 21.16 -39.85 33.87
N SER A 211 21.37 -39.14 34.97
CA SER A 211 22.60 -39.14 35.75
C SER A 211 22.60 -40.30 36.77
N LYS A 212 23.71 -41.06 36.75
CA LYS A 212 24.39 -41.77 37.86
C LYS A 212 23.91 -43.14 38.37
N ASN A 213 24.91 -44.04 38.27
CA ASN A 213 25.36 -45.07 39.21
C ASN A 213 24.56 -46.37 39.33
N THR A 214 25.15 -47.51 38.95
CA THR A 214 25.79 -48.50 39.87
C THR A 214 26.44 -49.65 39.06
N LEU A 215 27.52 -50.21 39.61
CA LEU A 215 28.43 -51.24 39.10
C LEU A 215 27.85 -52.67 39.05
N LEU A 216 28.19 -53.45 38.00
CA LEU A 216 28.67 -54.87 38.00
C LEU A 216 28.62 -55.50 36.56
N PRO A 217 29.56 -56.38 36.15
CA PRO A 217 29.55 -57.12 34.86
C PRO A 217 29.23 -58.64 35.05
N PRO A 218 29.35 -59.54 34.05
CA PRO A 218 29.09 -59.53 32.59
C PRO A 218 28.14 -60.69 32.14
N GLU A 219 27.63 -60.70 30.90
CA GLU A 219 27.41 -61.97 30.17
C GLU A 219 27.27 -61.75 28.65
N ILE A 220 27.93 -62.63 27.89
CA ILE A 220 27.98 -62.65 26.42
C ILE A 220 26.94 -63.66 25.92
N GLU A 221 26.15 -63.25 24.93
CA GLU A 221 25.61 -64.02 23.77
C GLU A 221 24.15 -63.62 23.43
N PRO A 222 23.68 -63.82 22.18
CA PRO A 222 24.36 -63.66 20.90
C PRO A 222 23.61 -62.67 19.99
N TYR A 223 24.31 -62.25 18.94
CA TYR A 223 23.77 -61.57 17.77
C TYR A 223 22.43 -62.18 17.32
N ASN A 224 21.36 -61.36 17.31
CA ASN A 224 20.19 -61.64 16.49
C ASN A 224 19.85 -60.43 15.63
N ASN A 225 20.02 -60.64 14.33
CA ASN A 225 19.72 -59.72 13.25
C ASN A 225 18.26 -59.26 13.28
N HIS A 226 18.02 -58.00 13.63
CA HIS A 226 16.82 -57.28 13.20
C HIS A 226 17.19 -55.87 12.76
N ASN A 227 17.87 -55.79 11.61
CA ASN A 227 18.18 -54.53 10.92
C ASN A 227 17.29 -54.34 9.67
N VAL A 228 16.05 -54.82 9.72
CA VAL A 228 15.10 -54.73 8.60
C VAL A 228 13.96 -53.73 8.86
N ASP A 229 13.76 -53.27 10.10
CA ASP A 229 12.60 -52.42 10.45
C ASP A 229 12.89 -50.92 10.63
N ASN A 230 14.16 -50.49 10.63
CA ASN A 230 14.50 -49.06 10.80
C ASN A 230 14.36 -48.24 9.51
N LEU A 231 14.51 -48.86 8.33
CA LEU A 231 14.37 -48.14 7.05
C LEU A 231 12.90 -48.02 6.62
N SER A 232 12.10 -49.08 6.84
CA SER A 232 10.66 -49.10 6.54
C SER A 232 9.83 -48.22 7.48
N SER A 233 10.23 -48.09 8.75
CA SER A 233 9.59 -47.14 9.68
C SER A 233 9.95 -45.70 9.29
N SER A 234 11.23 -45.40 9.04
CA SER A 234 11.68 -44.07 8.62
C SER A 234 11.03 -43.57 7.32
N ILE A 235 10.80 -44.48 6.35
CA ILE A 235 10.11 -44.16 5.08
C ILE A 235 8.59 -43.99 5.24
N ARG A 236 7.92 -44.80 6.07
CA ARG A 236 6.48 -44.63 6.37
C ARG A 236 6.19 -43.29 7.06
N PHE A 237 7.11 -42.81 7.90
CA PHE A 237 6.99 -41.51 8.54
C PHE A 237 7.36 -40.32 7.63
N SER A 238 7.94 -40.54 6.44
CA SER A 238 8.35 -39.46 5.52
C SER A 238 7.23 -39.07 4.53
N SER A 239 6.64 -40.01 3.78
CA SER A 239 5.66 -39.65 2.74
C SER A 239 4.34 -39.08 3.30
N ASP A 240 3.82 -39.65 4.40
CA ASP A 240 2.61 -39.14 5.06
C ASP A 240 2.88 -37.78 5.71
N ARG A 241 4.09 -37.58 6.23
CA ARG A 241 4.48 -36.32 6.87
C ARG A 241 4.63 -35.21 5.86
N GLU A 242 5.32 -35.44 4.75
CA GLU A 242 5.48 -34.46 3.67
C GLU A 242 4.12 -34.11 3.04
N THR A 243 3.27 -35.10 2.78
CA THR A 243 1.91 -34.88 2.29
C THR A 243 1.08 -34.03 3.27
N ASN A 244 1.13 -34.35 4.58
CA ASN A 244 0.38 -33.61 5.59
C ASN A 244 0.94 -32.20 5.81
N ASN A 245 2.25 -32.01 5.68
CA ASN A 245 2.88 -30.69 5.69
C ASN A 245 2.39 -29.85 4.52
N TYR A 246 2.33 -30.41 3.31
CA TYR A 246 1.84 -29.70 2.14
C TYR A 246 0.35 -29.34 2.25
N LYS A 247 -0.49 -30.24 2.79
CA LYS A 247 -1.90 -29.90 3.09
C LYS A 247 -2.04 -28.77 4.09
N PHE A 248 -1.24 -28.78 5.15
CA PHE A 248 -1.24 -27.70 6.12
C PHE A 248 -0.84 -26.38 5.46
N LEU A 249 0.16 -26.42 4.59
CA LEU A 249 0.65 -25.27 3.84
C LEU A 249 -0.45 -24.75 2.88
N LEU A 250 -1.24 -25.63 2.26
CA LEU A 250 -2.44 -25.30 1.48
C LEU A 250 -3.53 -24.62 2.33
N ASP A 251 -3.85 -25.16 3.51
CA ASP A 251 -4.81 -24.55 4.44
C ASP A 251 -4.34 -23.16 4.89
N ALA A 252 -3.05 -23.03 5.24
CA ALA A 252 -2.44 -21.77 5.63
C ALA A 252 -2.48 -20.73 4.51
N PHE A 253 -2.21 -21.14 3.27
CA PHE A 253 -2.28 -20.30 2.09
C PHE A 253 -3.69 -19.73 1.89
N VAL A 254 -4.73 -20.56 2.01
CA VAL A 254 -6.12 -20.12 1.88
C VAL A 254 -6.50 -19.12 2.97
N ILE A 255 -6.09 -19.35 4.22
CA ILE A 255 -6.36 -18.44 5.34
C ILE A 255 -5.69 -17.08 5.12
N LEU A 256 -4.42 -17.07 4.69
CA LEU A 256 -3.68 -15.85 4.40
C LEU A 256 -4.28 -15.09 3.22
N LEU A 257 -4.68 -15.78 2.16
CA LEU A 257 -5.37 -15.18 1.01
C LEU A 257 -6.70 -14.55 1.38
N SER A 258 -7.50 -15.22 2.23
CA SER A 258 -8.80 -14.70 2.65
C SER A 258 -8.63 -13.38 3.41
N ARG A 259 -7.66 -13.34 4.35
CA ARG A 259 -7.29 -12.11 5.07
C ARG A 259 -6.83 -10.99 4.12
N ASP A 260 -5.99 -11.32 3.15
CA ASP A 260 -5.44 -10.34 2.21
C ASP A 260 -6.52 -9.80 1.25
N LEU A 261 -7.52 -10.61 0.92
CA LEU A 261 -8.68 -10.14 0.16
C LEU A 261 -9.54 -9.17 0.95
N ASP A 262 -9.88 -9.47 2.20
CA ASP A 262 -10.68 -8.55 3.03
C ASP A 262 -10.03 -7.16 3.11
N LEU A 263 -8.70 -7.11 3.27
CA LEU A 263 -7.94 -5.86 3.25
C LEU A 263 -7.95 -5.17 1.90
N LEU A 264 -7.81 -5.93 0.83
CA LEU A 264 -7.83 -5.41 -0.53
C LEU A 264 -9.21 -4.82 -0.89
N PHE A 265 -10.29 -5.46 -0.44
CA PHE A 265 -11.67 -4.97 -0.58
C PHE A 265 -11.89 -3.63 0.14
N TYR A 266 -11.28 -3.47 1.31
CA TYR A 266 -11.33 -2.25 2.10
C TYR A 266 -10.45 -1.13 1.53
N THR A 267 -9.26 -1.47 1.04
CA THR A 267 -8.22 -0.49 0.70
C THR A 267 -8.41 0.13 -0.69
N PHE A 268 -8.85 -0.67 -1.68
CA PHE A 268 -8.86 -0.26 -3.08
C PHE A 268 -10.26 -0.27 -3.70
N SER A 269 -10.47 0.65 -4.64
CA SER A 269 -11.63 0.62 -5.53
C SER A 269 -11.60 -0.59 -6.47
N ASN A 270 -12.78 -1.03 -6.94
CA ASN A 270 -12.93 -2.27 -7.73
C ASN A 270 -11.98 -2.35 -8.94
N GLU A 271 -11.68 -1.23 -9.60
CA GLU A 271 -10.81 -1.16 -10.77
C GLU A 271 -9.37 -1.63 -10.52
N PHE A 272 -8.85 -1.52 -9.30
CA PHE A 272 -7.48 -1.91 -8.96
C PHE A 272 -7.39 -3.28 -8.29
N LYS A 273 -8.51 -3.86 -7.85
CA LYS A 273 -8.54 -5.09 -7.05
C LYS A 273 -7.87 -6.25 -7.76
N SER A 274 -8.27 -6.53 -8.99
CA SER A 274 -7.71 -7.61 -9.82
C SER A 274 -6.22 -7.42 -10.06
N LEU A 275 -5.77 -6.19 -10.34
CA LEU A 275 -4.37 -5.88 -10.60
C LEU A 275 -3.49 -6.11 -9.37
N VAL A 276 -3.90 -5.57 -8.21
CA VAL A 276 -3.19 -5.72 -6.95
C VAL A 276 -3.16 -7.18 -6.52
N PHE A 277 -4.30 -7.87 -6.64
CA PHE A 277 -4.43 -9.27 -6.24
C PHE A 277 -3.47 -10.18 -7.01
N ILE A 278 -3.40 -10.06 -8.34
CA ILE A 278 -2.47 -10.86 -9.17
C ILE A 278 -1.03 -10.68 -8.70
N LYS A 279 -0.60 -9.44 -8.44
CA LYS A 279 0.76 -9.16 -8.00
C LYS A 279 1.02 -9.64 -6.57
N LEU A 280 0.03 -9.53 -5.69
CA LEU A 280 0.11 -9.95 -4.29
C LEU A 280 0.32 -11.46 -4.15
N ILE A 281 -0.41 -12.26 -4.93
CA ILE A 281 -0.35 -13.72 -4.84
C ILE A 281 0.85 -14.33 -5.56
N GLU A 282 1.52 -13.59 -6.45
CA GLU A 282 2.61 -14.09 -7.29
C GLU A 282 3.69 -14.82 -6.49
N LEU A 283 4.23 -14.17 -5.46
CA LEU A 283 5.32 -14.72 -4.64
C LEU A 283 4.86 -15.88 -3.73
N PRO A 284 3.76 -15.75 -2.95
CA PRO A 284 3.20 -16.89 -2.22
C PRO A 284 2.91 -18.09 -3.11
N LEU A 285 2.32 -17.89 -4.30
CA LEU A 285 1.98 -18.97 -5.23
C LEU A 285 3.23 -19.64 -5.81
N ALA A 286 4.28 -18.87 -6.13
CA ALA A 286 5.56 -19.42 -6.56
C ALA A 286 6.16 -20.33 -5.47
N TYR A 287 6.11 -19.91 -4.21
CA TYR A 287 6.53 -20.73 -3.07
C TYR A 287 5.69 -22.01 -2.92
N MET A 288 4.36 -21.92 -3.04
CA MET A 288 3.47 -23.10 -3.04
C MET A 288 3.85 -24.11 -4.13
N HIS A 289 4.24 -23.62 -5.30
CA HIS A 289 4.62 -24.44 -6.43
C HIS A 289 5.97 -25.13 -6.21
N GLU A 290 6.95 -24.42 -5.66
CA GLU A 290 8.26 -25.00 -5.28
C GLU A 290 8.10 -26.13 -4.25
N GLU A 291 7.32 -25.92 -3.19
CA GLU A 291 7.02 -26.95 -2.19
C GLU A 291 6.27 -28.16 -2.79
N ALA A 292 5.43 -27.93 -3.80
CA ALA A 292 4.78 -29.01 -4.53
C ALA A 292 5.78 -29.85 -5.34
N GLN A 293 6.76 -29.19 -5.97
CA GLN A 293 7.81 -29.87 -6.72
C GLN A 293 8.72 -30.69 -5.81
N GLU A 294 9.08 -30.17 -4.64
CA GLU A 294 9.84 -30.90 -3.63
C GLU A 294 9.07 -32.14 -3.13
N LEU A 295 7.76 -32.03 -2.90
CA LEU A 295 6.92 -33.18 -2.59
C LEU A 295 6.92 -34.23 -3.72
N CYS A 296 6.79 -33.81 -4.97
CA CYS A 296 6.85 -34.72 -6.12
C CYS A 296 8.20 -35.45 -6.20
N LYS A 297 9.32 -34.74 -6.03
CA LYS A 297 10.66 -35.34 -5.99
C LYS A 297 10.81 -36.34 -4.84
N ALA A 298 10.31 -36.01 -3.66
CA ALA A 298 10.36 -36.90 -2.50
C ALA A 298 9.57 -38.19 -2.77
N ILE A 299 8.42 -38.08 -3.44
CA ILE A 299 7.61 -39.24 -3.87
C ILE A 299 8.35 -40.09 -4.92
N GLU A 300 9.01 -39.46 -5.90
CA GLU A 300 9.78 -40.16 -6.95
C GLU A 300 10.98 -40.93 -6.38
N GLN A 301 11.58 -40.43 -5.29
CA GLN A 301 12.71 -41.06 -4.62
C GLN A 301 12.31 -42.25 -3.73
N LEU A 302 11.01 -42.46 -3.48
CA LEU A 302 10.55 -43.59 -2.69
C LEU A 302 10.87 -44.91 -3.43
N PRO A 303 11.47 -45.91 -2.76
CA PRO A 303 11.77 -47.18 -3.40
C PRO A 303 10.47 -47.81 -3.91
N CYS A 304 10.51 -48.39 -5.12
CA CYS A 304 9.41 -49.13 -5.78
C CYS A 304 9.02 -50.43 -5.04
N LYS A 305 8.93 -50.41 -3.72
CA LYS A 305 8.30 -51.47 -2.94
C LYS A 305 6.79 -51.26 -3.02
N ILE A 306 6.06 -52.32 -3.34
CA ILE A 306 4.59 -52.35 -3.50
C ILE A 306 3.82 -51.76 -2.30
N GLY A 307 4.43 -51.71 -1.11
CA GLY A 307 3.89 -51.04 0.07
C GLY A 307 4.02 -49.52 0.03
N THR A 308 5.22 -48.98 -0.23
CA THR A 308 5.54 -47.55 -0.16
C THR A 308 4.89 -46.74 -1.29
N GLY A 309 4.81 -47.32 -2.50
CA GLY A 309 4.11 -46.68 -3.63
C GLY A 309 2.60 -46.49 -3.42
N LYS A 310 1.95 -47.39 -2.67
CA LYS A 310 0.52 -47.26 -2.33
C LYS A 310 0.27 -46.07 -1.38
N PHE A 311 1.14 -45.87 -0.38
CA PHE A 311 1.00 -44.74 0.55
C PHE A 311 1.21 -43.39 -0.13
N ALA A 312 2.22 -43.27 -1.00
CA ALA A 312 2.43 -42.07 -1.81
C ALA A 312 1.21 -41.74 -2.70
N PHE A 313 0.60 -42.76 -3.31
CA PHE A 313 -0.61 -42.59 -4.12
C PHE A 313 -1.80 -42.09 -3.29
N TYR A 314 -2.03 -42.63 -2.10
CA TYR A 314 -3.06 -42.11 -1.19
C TYR A 314 -2.78 -40.69 -0.73
N GLY A 315 -1.49 -40.35 -0.52
CA GLY A 315 -1.05 -39.00 -0.21
C GLY A 315 -1.42 -38.00 -1.32
N LEU A 316 -1.05 -38.29 -2.56
CA LEU A 316 -1.41 -37.46 -3.72
C LEU A 316 -2.92 -37.37 -3.92
N LEU A 317 -3.65 -38.49 -3.84
CA LEU A 317 -5.10 -38.51 -3.97
C LEU A 317 -5.77 -37.63 -2.90
N SER A 318 -5.20 -37.59 -1.70
CA SER A 318 -5.71 -36.77 -0.62
C SER A 318 -5.46 -35.26 -0.82
N ILE A 319 -4.40 -34.86 -1.53
CA ILE A 319 -4.15 -33.48 -1.96
C ILE A 319 -5.11 -33.11 -3.11
N ILE A 320 -5.31 -33.99 -4.09
CA ILE A 320 -6.29 -33.77 -5.18
C ILE A 320 -7.70 -33.62 -4.60
N ARG A 321 -8.06 -34.47 -3.62
CA ARG A 321 -9.33 -34.37 -2.90
C ARG A 321 -9.46 -33.05 -2.13
N TRP A 322 -8.36 -32.54 -1.59
CA TRP A 322 -8.33 -31.22 -0.96
C TRP A 322 -8.67 -30.13 -1.99
N PHE A 323 -8.03 -30.12 -3.16
CA PHE A 323 -8.35 -29.14 -4.22
C PHE A 323 -9.81 -29.22 -4.67
N HIS A 324 -10.34 -30.43 -4.83
CA HIS A 324 -11.75 -30.62 -5.18
C HIS A 324 -12.69 -30.07 -4.10
N LYS A 325 -12.35 -30.24 -2.81
CA LYS A 325 -13.15 -29.74 -1.68
C LYS A 325 -13.05 -28.22 -1.53
N SER A 326 -11.90 -27.65 -1.87
CA SER A 326 -11.63 -26.21 -1.77
C SER A 326 -12.10 -25.42 -3.00
N LYS A 327 -12.68 -26.08 -4.01
CA LYS A 327 -13.14 -25.44 -5.26
C LYS A 327 -14.04 -24.22 -5.01
N ASP A 328 -14.99 -24.32 -4.08
CA ASP A 328 -15.94 -23.25 -3.76
C ASP A 328 -15.27 -22.03 -3.12
N ILE A 329 -14.11 -22.24 -2.47
CA ILE A 329 -13.30 -21.15 -1.93
C ILE A 329 -12.66 -20.42 -3.10
N PHE A 330 -11.99 -21.15 -3.99
CA PHE A 330 -11.34 -20.56 -5.16
C PHE A 330 -12.31 -19.86 -6.12
N THR A 331 -13.56 -20.31 -6.23
CA THR A 331 -14.58 -19.60 -7.01
C THR A 331 -14.93 -18.24 -6.40
N LYS A 332 -15.04 -18.14 -5.07
CA LYS A 332 -15.21 -16.84 -4.39
C LYS A 332 -14.02 -15.91 -4.58
N LEU A 333 -12.80 -16.47 -4.60
CA LEU A 333 -11.59 -15.68 -4.92
C LEU A 333 -11.61 -15.18 -6.39
N TYR A 334 -12.30 -15.88 -7.28
CA TYR A 334 -12.42 -15.53 -8.71
C TYR A 334 -13.50 -14.49 -8.99
N GLU A 335 -14.49 -14.31 -8.11
CA GLU A 335 -15.50 -13.25 -8.19
C GLU A 335 -14.91 -11.84 -7.97
N VAL A 336 -13.63 -11.75 -7.62
CA VAL A 336 -12.85 -10.50 -7.51
C VAL A 336 -12.55 -9.90 -8.89
N ARG A 337 -12.82 -10.62 -9.99
CA ARG A 337 -12.46 -10.22 -11.36
C ARG A 337 -13.30 -9.10 -11.96
#